data_AF-A0A8C0XCT5-F1
#
_entry.id   AF-A0A8C0XCT5-F1
#
_cell.length_a   1.000
_cell.length_b   1.000
_cell.length_c   1.000
_cell.angle_alpha   90.00
_cell.angle_beta   90.00
_cell.angle_gamma   90.00
#
_symmetry.space_group_name_H-M   'P 1'
#
loop_
_entity.id
_entity.type
_entity.pdbx_description
1 polymer ?
#
loop_
_entity_poly.entity_id
_entity_poly.type
_entity_poly.pdbx_seq_one_letter_code
_entity_poly.pdbx_strand_id
1 'polypeptide(L)'
;MKVLLLKDAKEDNCGQDPYIRELAVYGLEATLIPVLSFEFLSLPSFSEKLSHPEGYGGLIFTSPRSVEALELCLEKDSKTEVWEKSLKEKWNAKSVYVVGNATASLGASQEWLAQSLILTDLHPWCCGSE
;
A
#
# COMPACT_ATOMS: atom_id res chain seq x y z
N MET A 1 -31.18 18.41 -1.88
CA MET A 1 -31.50 17.08 -1.32
C MET A 1 -30.26 16.59 -0.55
N LYS A 2 -30.43 15.93 0.60
CA LYS A 2 -29.28 15.47 1.42
C LYS A 2 -28.90 14.05 1.05
N VAL A 3 -27.60 13.76 1.02
CA VAL A 3 -27.04 12.44 0.67
C VAL A 3 -25.95 12.04 1.66
N LEU A 4 -25.86 10.73 1.95
CA LEU A 4 -24.83 10.16 2.81
C LEU A 4 -23.81 9.38 1.97
N LEU A 5 -22.53 9.63 2.21
CA LEU A 5 -21.41 8.90 1.62
C LEU A 5 -20.79 7.97 2.66
N LEU A 6 -20.81 6.67 2.40
CA LEU A 6 -20.28 5.63 3.29
C LEU A 6 -19.06 5.00 2.62
N LYS A 7 -17.88 5.60 2.78
CA LYS A 7 -16.63 5.14 2.16
C LYS A 7 -15.44 5.36 3.06
N ASP A 8 -14.25 4.91 2.66
CA ASP A 8 -13.00 5.25 3.35
C ASP A 8 -12.76 6.77 3.37
N ALA A 9 -12.18 7.30 4.44
CA ALA A 9 -11.78 8.71 4.53
C ALA A 9 -10.47 8.91 3.75
N LYS A 10 -10.59 9.02 2.42
CA LYS A 10 -9.50 9.51 1.58
C LYS A 10 -9.74 10.96 1.23
N GLU A 11 -8.88 11.83 1.73
CA GLU A 11 -8.77 13.21 1.28
C GLU A 11 -7.92 13.25 0.01
N ASP A 12 -8.28 14.11 -0.95
CA ASP A 12 -7.43 14.43 -2.09
C ASP A 12 -6.43 15.54 -1.72
N ASN A 13 -5.48 15.82 -2.61
CA ASN A 13 -4.50 16.92 -2.42
C ASN A 13 -5.16 18.32 -2.33
N CYS A 14 -6.46 18.43 -2.57
CA CYS A 14 -7.23 19.68 -2.51
C CYS A 14 -8.06 19.82 -1.23
N GLY A 15 -7.96 18.87 -0.29
CA GLY A 15 -8.59 18.95 1.04
C GLY A 15 -10.10 18.74 1.05
N GLN A 16 -10.71 18.28 -0.07
CA GLN A 16 -12.14 17.93 -0.13
C GLN A 16 -12.35 16.63 -0.90
N ASP A 17 -13.19 15.75 -0.36
CA ASP A 17 -13.53 14.49 -1.04
C ASP A 17 -14.16 14.78 -2.43
N PRO A 18 -13.66 14.14 -3.51
CA PRO A 18 -14.09 14.43 -4.87
C PRO A 18 -15.58 14.13 -5.11
N TYR A 19 -16.17 13.18 -4.37
CA TYR A 19 -17.60 12.89 -4.46
C TYR A 19 -18.43 14.01 -3.83
N ILE A 20 -17.99 14.57 -2.70
CA ILE A 20 -18.66 15.72 -2.08
C ILE A 20 -18.67 16.90 -3.05
N ARG A 21 -17.52 17.20 -3.67
CA ARG A 21 -17.38 18.27 -4.65
C ARG A 21 -18.30 18.08 -5.86
N GLU A 22 -18.31 16.87 -6.43
CA GLU A 22 -19.14 16.57 -7.60
C GLU A 22 -20.64 16.64 -7.28
N LEU A 23 -21.07 16.09 -6.14
CA LEU A 23 -22.46 16.13 -5.72
C LEU A 23 -22.97 17.56 -5.50
N ALA A 24 -22.10 18.45 -4.98
CA ALA A 24 -22.43 19.85 -4.79
C ALA A 24 -22.74 20.57 -6.12
N VAL A 25 -22.10 20.20 -7.24
CA VAL A 25 -22.38 20.76 -8.58
C VAL A 25 -23.83 20.53 -8.99
N TYR A 26 -24.44 19.43 -8.54
CA TYR A 26 -25.85 19.09 -8.81
C TYR A 26 -26.81 19.56 -7.70
N GLY A 27 -26.36 20.39 -6.76
CA GLY A 27 -27.20 20.89 -5.65
C GLY A 27 -27.52 19.83 -4.59
N LEU A 28 -26.69 18.78 -4.49
CA LEU A 28 -26.81 17.75 -3.48
C LEU A 28 -25.89 18.07 -2.29
N GLU A 29 -26.45 18.07 -1.09
CA GLU A 29 -25.70 18.30 0.15
C GLU A 29 -25.22 16.94 0.67
N ALA A 30 -23.94 16.65 0.49
CA ALA A 30 -23.33 15.36 0.87
C ALA A 30 -22.68 15.42 2.25
N THR A 31 -22.88 14.37 3.05
CA THR A 31 -22.16 14.15 4.31
C THR A 31 -21.43 12.81 4.26
N LEU A 32 -20.12 12.81 4.50
CA LEU A 32 -19.30 11.60 4.50
C LEU A 32 -19.19 11.02 5.92
N ILE A 33 -19.46 9.73 6.05
CA ILE A 33 -19.21 8.94 7.26
C ILE A 33 -18.19 7.85 6.87
N PRO A 34 -16.99 7.85 7.48
CA PRO A 34 -16.01 6.81 7.23
C PRO A 34 -16.48 5.48 7.81
N VAL A 35 -16.53 4.45 6.98
CA VAL A 35 -16.99 3.09 7.38
C VAL A 35 -15.87 2.06 7.38
N LEU A 36 -14.65 2.46 7.01
CA LEU A 36 -13.47 1.63 7.03
C LEU A 36 -12.41 2.29 7.92
N SER A 37 -11.74 1.46 8.71
CA SER A 37 -10.51 1.78 9.42
C SER A 37 -9.57 0.59 9.33
N PHE A 38 -8.29 0.81 9.57
CA PHE A 38 -7.29 -0.25 9.58
C PHE A 38 -6.24 0.01 10.65
N GLU A 39 -5.57 -1.06 11.06
CA GLU A 39 -4.47 -1.02 12.01
C GLU A 39 -3.33 -1.91 11.51
N PHE A 40 -2.11 -1.54 11.88
CA PHE A 40 -0.93 -2.35 11.60
C PHE A 40 -0.70 -3.35 12.73
N LEU A 41 -0.62 -4.62 12.37
CA LEU A 41 -0.44 -5.73 13.31
C LEU A 41 0.92 -6.40 13.09
N SER A 42 1.44 -7.02 14.15
CA SER A 42 2.64 -7.88 14.10
C SER A 42 3.91 -7.22 13.55
N LEU A 43 4.04 -5.90 13.66
CA LEU A 43 5.20 -5.15 13.15
C LEU A 43 6.56 -5.68 13.66
N PRO A 44 6.74 -6.07 14.95
CA PRO A 44 8.03 -6.61 15.40
C PRO A 44 8.39 -7.93 14.70
N SER A 45 7.42 -8.83 14.54
CA SER A 45 7.62 -10.08 13.82
C SER A 45 7.90 -9.84 12.33
N PHE A 46 7.26 -8.83 11.73
CA PHE A 46 7.53 -8.46 10.35
C PHE A 46 8.97 -7.97 10.17
N SER A 47 9.42 -7.07 11.04
CA SER A 47 10.80 -6.57 11.08
C SER A 47 11.82 -7.69 11.32
N GLU A 48 11.53 -8.63 12.22
CA GLU A 48 12.37 -9.82 12.44
C GLU A 48 12.51 -10.65 11.16
N LYS A 49 11.41 -10.94 10.45
CA LYS A 49 11.43 -11.68 9.18
C LYS A 49 12.18 -10.94 8.09
N LEU A 50 12.02 -9.61 8.00
CA LEU A 50 12.76 -8.77 7.05
C LEU A 50 14.27 -8.77 7.31
N SER A 51 14.70 -9.08 8.53
CA SER A 51 16.13 -9.16 8.88
C SER A 51 16.80 -10.44 8.38
N HIS A 52 16.03 -11.42 7.89
CA HIS A 52 16.49 -12.76 7.50
C HIS A 52 16.10 -13.10 6.04
N PRO A 53 16.59 -12.35 5.04
CA PRO A 53 16.25 -12.57 3.63
C PRO A 53 16.58 -13.99 3.13
N GLU A 54 17.59 -14.65 3.70
CA GLU A 54 17.97 -16.03 3.38
C GLU A 54 16.86 -17.06 3.60
N GLY A 55 15.88 -16.77 4.47
CA GLY A 55 14.73 -17.65 4.74
C GLY A 55 13.63 -17.57 3.67
N TYR A 56 13.74 -16.69 2.68
CA TYR A 56 12.66 -16.38 1.74
C TYR A 56 13.14 -16.30 0.28
N GLY A 57 12.24 -16.65 -0.64
CA GLY A 57 12.48 -16.54 -2.08
C GLY A 57 12.25 -15.12 -2.63
N GLY A 58 11.55 -14.25 -1.90
CA GLY A 58 11.15 -12.94 -2.39
C GLY A 58 10.10 -12.25 -1.51
N LEU A 59 9.59 -11.11 -1.97
CA LEU A 59 8.52 -10.32 -1.34
C LEU A 59 7.33 -10.15 -2.29
N ILE A 60 6.13 -10.06 -1.72
CA ILE A 60 4.91 -9.77 -2.47
C ILE A 60 4.14 -8.67 -1.72
N PHE A 61 3.92 -7.54 -2.38
CA PHE A 61 3.09 -6.45 -1.87
C PHE A 61 1.81 -6.34 -2.68
N THR A 62 0.67 -6.54 -2.02
CA THR A 62 -0.67 -6.52 -2.67
C THR A 62 -1.51 -5.32 -2.28
N SER A 63 -0.99 -4.45 -1.42
CA SER A 63 -1.69 -3.28 -0.89
C SER A 63 -0.68 -2.19 -0.51
N PRO A 64 -0.97 -0.90 -0.72
CA PRO A 64 -0.10 0.19 -0.26
C PRO A 64 0.20 0.08 1.24
N ARG A 65 -0.81 -0.33 2.03
CA ARG A 65 -0.68 -0.57 3.47
C ARG A 65 0.41 -1.58 3.81
N SER A 66 0.66 -2.59 2.96
CA SER A 66 1.75 -3.55 3.23
C SER A 66 3.15 -2.95 3.04
N VAL A 67 3.29 -1.93 2.18
CA VAL A 67 4.53 -1.16 2.01
C VAL A 67 4.68 -0.16 3.16
N GLU A 68 3.61 0.53 3.55
CA GLU A 68 3.58 1.40 4.74
C GLU A 68 3.96 0.63 6.02
N ALA A 69 3.46 -0.61 6.18
CA ALA A 69 3.81 -1.46 7.31
C ALA A 69 5.30 -1.81 7.36
N LEU A 70 5.95 -1.93 6.19
CA LEU A 70 7.37 -2.21 6.10
C LEU A 70 8.17 -1.00 6.59
N GLU A 71 7.85 0.20 6.10
CA GLU A 71 8.48 1.45 6.58
C GLU A 71 8.29 1.60 8.10
N LEU A 72 7.05 1.45 8.57
CA LEU A 72 6.71 1.59 9.97
C LEU A 72 7.42 0.56 10.87
N CYS A 73 7.59 -0.69 10.44
CA CYS A 73 8.29 -1.69 11.24
C CYS A 73 9.79 -1.45 11.31
N LEU A 74 10.40 -0.91 10.24
CA LEU A 74 11.81 -0.57 10.20
C LEU A 74 12.12 0.63 11.10
N GLU A 75 11.26 1.64 11.10
CA GLU A 75 11.37 2.80 11.99
C GLU A 75 11.23 2.41 13.46
N LYS A 76 10.17 1.65 13.81
CA LYS A 76 9.89 1.27 15.19
C LYS A 76 10.98 0.40 15.82
N ASP A 77 11.60 -0.47 15.04
CA ASP A 77 12.68 -1.33 15.52
C ASP A 77 14.08 -0.71 15.35
N SER A 78 14.17 0.57 14.97
CA SER A 78 15.44 1.28 14.70
C SER A 78 16.33 0.57 13.68
N LYS A 79 15.72 -0.14 12.72
CA LYS A 79 16.41 -0.93 11.69
C LYS A 79 16.58 -0.18 10.38
N THR A 80 16.12 1.06 10.27
CA THR A 80 16.26 1.89 9.06
C THR A 80 17.71 1.96 8.56
N GLU A 81 18.69 2.08 9.46
CA GLU A 81 20.10 2.12 9.05
C GLU A 81 20.61 0.77 8.53
N VAL A 82 20.27 -0.33 9.19
CA VAL A 82 20.64 -1.69 8.76
C VAL A 82 19.98 -2.06 7.44
N TRP A 83 18.75 -1.58 7.27
CA TRP A 83 17.98 -1.71 6.05
C TRP A 83 18.69 -1.08 4.86
N GLU A 84 18.96 0.23 4.93
CA GLU A 84 19.62 0.98 3.85
C GLU A 84 21.03 0.47 3.58
N LYS A 85 21.78 0.08 4.61
CA LYS A 85 23.16 -0.40 4.44
C LYS A 85 23.28 -1.80 3.84
N SER A 86 22.30 -2.67 4.02
CA SER A 86 22.51 -4.10 3.69
C SER A 86 21.27 -4.92 3.36
N LEU A 87 20.14 -4.75 4.06
CA LEU A 87 18.99 -5.64 3.85
C LEU A 87 18.27 -5.30 2.56
N LYS A 88 18.16 -4.02 2.21
CA LYS A 88 17.53 -3.54 0.99
C LYS A 88 18.14 -4.20 -0.25
N GLU A 89 19.46 -4.19 -0.37
CA GLU A 89 20.17 -4.85 -1.48
C GLU A 89 19.96 -6.37 -1.51
N LYS A 90 19.97 -7.03 -0.35
CA LYS A 90 19.73 -8.48 -0.24
C LYS A 90 18.32 -8.87 -0.67
N TRP A 91 17.33 -8.05 -0.35
CA TRP A 91 15.95 -8.25 -0.81
C TRP A 91 15.78 -7.86 -2.29
N ASN A 92 16.46 -6.81 -2.75
CA ASN A 92 16.49 -6.43 -4.16
C ASN A 92 17.19 -7.46 -5.06
N ALA A 93 18.05 -8.32 -4.51
CA ALA A 93 18.61 -9.45 -5.24
C ALA A 93 17.62 -10.64 -5.39
N LYS A 94 16.41 -10.53 -4.84
CA LYS A 94 15.35 -11.55 -4.88
C LYS A 94 14.16 -11.05 -5.68
N SER A 95 13.23 -11.96 -5.97
CA SER A 95 11.99 -11.58 -6.67
C SER A 95 11.10 -10.72 -5.77
N VAL A 96 10.76 -9.51 -6.24
CA VAL A 96 9.80 -8.63 -5.57
C VAL A 96 8.61 -8.42 -6.50
N TYR A 97 7.41 -8.73 -6.02
CA TYR A 97 6.18 -8.61 -6.80
C TYR A 97 5.28 -7.55 -6.19
N VAL A 98 4.67 -6.73 -7.04
CA VAL A 98 3.76 -5.68 -6.60
C VAL A 98 2.47 -5.73 -7.41
N VAL A 99 1.33 -5.66 -6.71
CA VAL A 99 0.00 -5.63 -7.33
C VAL A 99 -0.61 -4.24 -7.16
N GLY A 100 -1.01 -3.63 -8.28
CA GLY A 100 -1.74 -2.37 -8.31
C GLY A 100 -0.83 -1.13 -8.30
N ASN A 101 -1.26 -0.12 -9.06
CA ASN A 101 -0.48 1.11 -9.28
C ASN A 101 -0.20 1.85 -7.98
N ALA A 102 -1.16 1.94 -7.06
CA ALA A 102 -0.96 2.63 -5.79
C ALA A 102 0.15 1.98 -4.94
N THR A 103 0.23 0.64 -4.94
CA THR A 103 1.28 -0.08 -4.22
C THR A 103 2.62 0.05 -4.92
N ALA A 104 2.64 -0.01 -6.26
CA ALA A 104 3.86 0.19 -7.05
C ALA A 104 4.44 1.60 -6.88
N SER A 105 3.58 2.64 -6.89
CA SER A 105 4.00 4.02 -6.64
C SER A 105 4.62 4.22 -5.27
N LEU A 106 4.11 3.54 -4.24
CA LEU A 106 4.70 3.63 -2.90
C LEU A 106 5.97 2.78 -2.78
N GLY A 107 6.00 1.58 -3.38
CA GLY A 107 7.20 0.76 -3.48
C GLY A 107 8.34 1.42 -4.26
N ALA A 108 8.03 2.36 -5.16
CA ALA A 108 8.99 3.22 -5.86
C ALA A 108 9.88 4.00 -4.91
N SER A 109 9.30 4.55 -3.83
CA SER A 109 10.01 5.35 -2.83
C SER A 109 11.08 4.56 -2.09
N GLN A 110 10.94 3.23 -2.07
CA GLN A 110 11.88 2.28 -1.48
C GLN A 110 12.82 1.68 -2.54
N GLU A 111 12.82 2.20 -3.77
CA GLU A 111 13.67 1.78 -4.90
C GLU A 111 13.54 0.30 -5.31
N TRP A 112 12.45 -0.37 -4.92
CA TRP A 112 12.15 -1.75 -5.33
C TRP A 112 11.89 -1.91 -6.83
N LEU A 113 11.59 -0.80 -7.51
CA LEU A 113 11.04 -0.81 -8.87
C LEU A 113 12.03 -1.23 -9.96
N ALA A 114 13.33 -1.27 -9.69
CA ALA A 114 14.30 -1.72 -10.69
C ALA A 114 14.08 -3.20 -11.09
N GLN A 115 13.39 -4.00 -10.27
CA GLN A 115 13.15 -5.43 -10.54
C GLN A 115 11.71 -5.91 -10.26
N SER A 116 10.79 -5.00 -9.95
CA SER A 116 9.41 -5.35 -9.63
C SER A 116 8.62 -5.70 -10.89
N LEU A 117 8.15 -6.95 -11.01
CA LEU A 117 7.08 -7.30 -11.94
C LEU A 117 5.79 -6.69 -11.39
N ILE A 118 5.32 -5.62 -12.02
CA ILE A 118 3.98 -5.10 -11.75
C ILE A 118 3.01 -6.16 -12.30
N LEU A 119 2.34 -6.89 -11.40
CA LEU A 119 1.44 -7.98 -11.77
C LEU A 119 0.11 -7.48 -12.37
N THR A 120 0.04 -6.24 -12.86
CA THR A 120 -1.14 -5.70 -13.56
C THR A 120 -1.32 -6.29 -14.96
N ASP A 121 -0.27 -6.91 -15.52
CA ASP A 121 -0.28 -7.49 -16.87
C ASP A 121 -0.41 -9.03 -16.90
N LEU A 122 -0.61 -9.68 -15.75
CA LEU A 122 -1.15 -11.04 -15.76
C LEU A 122 -2.62 -10.94 -16.16
N HIS A 123 -2.88 -11.23 -17.43
CA HIS A 123 -4.15 -11.44 -18.12
C HIS A 123 -5.37 -11.58 -17.19
N PRO A 124 -6.53 -10.94 -17.51
CA PRO A 124 -7.71 -10.89 -16.64
C PRO A 124 -8.29 -12.29 -16.39
N TRP A 125 -7.80 -12.95 -15.36
CA TRP A 125 -8.30 -14.22 -14.84
C TRP A 125 -8.50 -14.04 -13.35
N CYS A 126 -9.52 -13.25 -12.98
CA CYS A 126 -10.13 -13.32 -11.64
C CYS A 126 -11.48 -12.61 -11.54
N CYS A 127 -12.13 -12.27 -12.65
CA CYS A 127 -13.53 -11.81 -12.60
C CYS A 127 -14.29 -12.31 -13.83
N GLY A 128 -14.95 -13.46 -13.68
CA GLY A 128 -15.92 -13.98 -14.66
C GLY A 128 -15.84 -15.49 -14.85
N SER A 129 -16.54 -16.25 -14.01
CA SER A 129 -17.75 -17.02 -14.39
C SER A 129 -18.06 -18.11 -13.36
N GLU A 130 -19.01 -17.84 -12.47
CA GLU A 130 -20.21 -18.67 -12.22
C GLU A 130 -21.24 -17.83 -11.43
#